data_AF-A0A7S2LYG2-F1
#
_entry.id   AF-A0A7S2LYG2-F1
#
_cell.length_a   1.000
_cell.length_b   1.000
_cell.length_c   1.000
_cell.angle_alpha   90.00
_cell.angle_beta   90.00
_cell.angle_gamma   90.00
#
_symmetry.space_group_name_H-M   'P 1'
#
loop_
_entity.id
_entity.type
_entity.pdbx_description
1 polymer ?
#
loop_
_entity_poly.entity_id
_entity_poly.type
_entity_poly.pdbx_seq_one_letter_code
_entity_poly.pdbx_strand_id
1 'polypeptide(L)'
;FKERGARNAILALLREHGEEYMRKNGVIAASAGNHALALAYHGKDLNVPVTVVMPVVAPLAKVDKCKKFGANIIIHGAHIGEAKEHAEELILSSGLEYVNGYDDPPIIAGAGTIGIEIIEDVPCVDVVVVPVGGAGLIAGIGCAVKTLK
;
A
#
# COMPACT_ATOMS: atom_id res chain seq x y z
N PHE A 1 2.75 9.49 -3.70
CA PHE A 1 1.31 9.14 -3.72
C PHE A 1 0.97 7.84 -3.00
N LYS A 2 1.77 6.76 -3.10
CA LYS A 2 1.44 5.47 -2.45
C LYS A 2 1.24 5.54 -0.93
N GLU A 3 1.88 6.49 -0.26
CA GLU A 3 1.68 6.82 1.15
C GLU A 3 0.21 7.03 1.53
N ARG A 4 -0.56 7.72 0.68
CA ARG A 4 -1.97 8.03 0.94
C ARG A 4 -2.82 6.76 1.07
N GLY A 5 -2.66 5.85 0.10
CA GLY A 5 -3.32 4.55 0.13
C GLY A 5 -2.84 3.68 1.28
N ALA A 6 -1.51 3.53 1.43
CA ALA A 6 -0.91 2.65 2.44
C ALA A 6 -1.31 3.05 3.86
N ARG A 7 -1.25 4.35 4.19
CA ARG A 7 -1.66 4.86 5.50
C ARG A 7 -3.15 4.62 5.73
N ASN A 8 -4.00 4.90 4.74
CA ASN A 8 -5.44 4.69 4.87
C ASN A 8 -5.79 3.21 5.08
N ALA A 9 -5.10 2.30 4.39
CA ALA A 9 -5.29 0.86 4.55
C ALA A 9 -4.92 0.37 5.97
N ILE A 10 -3.75 0.78 6.49
CA ILE A 10 -3.35 0.41 7.86
C ILE A 10 -4.35 0.96 8.88
N LEU A 11 -4.81 2.20 8.71
CA LEU A 11 -5.83 2.79 9.59
C LEU A 11 -7.19 2.09 9.48
N ALA A 12 -7.57 1.59 8.30
CA ALA A 12 -8.79 0.82 8.14
C ALA A 12 -8.71 -0.51 8.90
N LEU A 13 -7.61 -1.25 8.74
CA LEU A 13 -7.37 -2.49 9.47
C LEU A 13 -7.30 -2.28 10.99
N LEU A 14 -6.69 -1.19 11.45
CA LEU A 14 -6.69 -0.81 12.87
C LEU A 14 -8.11 -0.57 13.41
N ARG A 15 -8.99 0.05 12.62
CA ARG A 15 -10.40 0.24 13.00
C ARG A 15 -11.19 -1.06 12.98
N GLU A 16 -10.88 -1.94 12.03
CA GLU A 16 -11.58 -3.21 11.84
C GLU A 16 -11.22 -4.26 12.90
N HIS A 17 -9.93 -4.47 13.13
CA HIS A 17 -9.43 -5.54 14.01
C HIS A 17 -8.96 -5.05 15.39
N GLY A 18 -8.72 -3.74 15.55
CA GLY A 18 -8.19 -3.16 16.78
C GLY A 18 -6.66 -3.17 16.87
N GLU A 19 -6.11 -2.34 17.75
CA GLU A 19 -4.67 -2.15 17.88
C GLU A 19 -3.92 -3.39 18.35
N GLU A 20 -4.47 -4.15 19.29
CA GLU A 20 -3.79 -5.34 19.85
C GLU A 20 -3.58 -6.41 18.78
N TYR A 21 -4.63 -6.69 17.99
CA TYR A 21 -4.54 -7.62 16.87
C TYR A 21 -3.51 -7.15 15.84
N MET A 22 -3.58 -5.87 15.43
CA MET A 22 -2.67 -5.35 14.41
C MET A 22 -1.22 -5.26 14.88
N ARG A 23 -0.96 -4.99 16.17
CA ARG A 23 0.40 -5.01 16.75
C ARG A 23 0.98 -6.41 16.83
N LYS A 24 0.13 -7.43 17.03
CA LYS A 24 0.55 -8.84 17.11
C LYS A 24 0.78 -9.44 15.73
N ASN A 25 -0.17 -9.26 14.82
CA ASN A 25 -0.15 -9.92 13.52
C ASN A 25 0.54 -9.05 12.47
N GLY A 26 0.18 -7.77 12.36
CA GLY A 26 0.74 -6.86 11.38
C GLY A 26 0.18 -7.05 9.97
N VAL A 27 0.87 -6.46 9.00
CA VAL A 27 0.50 -6.51 7.58
C VAL A 27 1.58 -7.14 6.73
N ILE A 28 1.18 -7.72 5.61
CA ILE A 28 2.07 -8.27 4.59
C ILE A 28 1.74 -7.74 3.19
N ALA A 29 2.76 -7.54 2.36
CA ALA A 29 2.56 -7.26 0.94
C ALA A 29 3.72 -7.81 0.09
N ALA A 30 3.41 -8.20 -1.15
CA ALA A 30 4.44 -8.45 -2.15
C ALA A 30 4.70 -7.16 -2.96
N SER A 31 5.89 -6.57 -2.81
CA SER A 31 6.25 -5.36 -3.55
C SER A 31 7.75 -5.06 -3.49
N ALA A 32 8.37 -4.79 -4.64
CA ALA A 32 9.72 -4.20 -4.73
C ALA A 32 9.69 -2.67 -4.99
N GLY A 33 8.56 -2.02 -4.68
CA GLY A 33 8.20 -0.70 -5.21
C GLY A 33 7.94 0.38 -4.17
N ASN A 34 7.28 1.45 -4.60
CA ASN A 34 6.86 2.54 -3.73
C ASN A 34 5.78 2.12 -2.72
N HIS A 35 5.05 1.04 -3.00
CA HIS A 35 4.08 0.46 -2.06
C HIS A 35 4.79 -0.12 -0.83
N ALA A 36 5.86 -0.90 -1.02
CA ALA A 36 6.68 -1.41 0.07
C ALA A 36 7.22 -0.29 0.98
N LEU A 37 7.73 0.78 0.37
CA LEU A 37 8.27 1.92 1.11
C LEU A 37 7.18 2.64 1.92
N ALA A 38 6.02 2.87 1.29
CA ALA A 38 4.88 3.52 1.95
C ALA A 38 4.34 2.70 3.12
N LEU A 39 4.18 1.38 2.94
CA LEU A 39 3.78 0.48 4.03
C LEU A 39 4.82 0.47 5.15
N ALA A 40 6.10 0.29 4.83
CA ALA A 40 7.16 0.25 5.83
C ALA A 40 7.23 1.54 6.65
N TYR A 41 7.13 2.70 5.99
CA TYR A 41 7.11 4.00 6.65
C TYR A 41 5.91 4.17 7.58
N HIS A 42 4.69 3.91 7.10
CA HIS A 42 3.48 4.11 7.90
C HIS A 42 3.24 3.02 8.95
N GLY A 43 3.68 1.79 8.71
CA GLY A 43 3.65 0.73 9.72
C GLY A 43 4.53 1.09 10.91
N LYS A 44 5.72 1.64 10.67
CA LYS A 44 6.57 2.18 11.74
C LYS A 44 5.87 3.29 12.52
N ASP A 45 5.32 4.27 11.82
CA ASP A 45 4.64 5.44 12.41
C ASP A 45 3.43 5.03 13.27
N LEU A 46 2.65 4.04 12.80
CA LEU A 46 1.45 3.54 13.47
C LEU A 46 1.71 2.36 14.42
N ASN A 47 2.98 1.98 14.61
CA ASN A 47 3.41 0.82 15.39
C ASN A 47 2.72 -0.50 14.99
N VAL A 48 2.56 -0.73 13.69
CA VAL A 48 2.05 -1.97 13.09
C VAL A 48 3.21 -2.68 12.39
N PRO A 49 3.53 -3.95 12.73
CA PRO A 49 4.56 -4.71 12.05
C PRO A 49 4.27 -4.83 10.55
N VAL A 50 5.30 -4.67 9.72
CA VAL A 50 5.19 -4.77 8.26
C VAL A 50 6.13 -5.85 7.77
N THR A 51 5.59 -6.83 7.05
CA THR A 51 6.38 -7.79 6.27
C THR A 51 6.25 -7.45 4.79
N VAL A 52 7.37 -7.39 4.08
CA VAL A 52 7.37 -7.22 2.62
C VAL A 52 8.12 -8.36 1.97
N VAL A 53 7.43 -9.06 1.07
CA VAL A 53 8.05 -10.07 0.22
C VAL A 53 8.52 -9.40 -1.07
N MET A 54 9.80 -9.55 -1.38
CA MET A 54 10.43 -8.96 -2.57
C MET A 54 11.13 -10.06 -3.39
N PRO A 55 11.08 -10.01 -4.73
CA PRO A 55 11.87 -10.92 -5.56
C PRO A 55 13.37 -10.63 -5.44
N VAL A 56 14.20 -11.61 -5.82
CA VAL A 56 15.67 -11.51 -5.80
C VAL A 56 16.21 -10.33 -6.61
N VAL A 57 15.47 -9.90 -7.63
CA VAL A 57 15.82 -8.77 -8.51
C VAL A 57 15.46 -7.39 -7.93
N ALA A 58 14.96 -7.33 -6.68
CA ALA A 58 14.55 -6.07 -6.07
C ALA A 58 15.75 -5.11 -5.87
N PRO A 59 15.61 -3.81 -6.19
CA PRO A 59 16.70 -2.85 -5.98
C PRO A 59 17.13 -2.77 -4.50
N LEU A 60 18.41 -3.00 -4.23
CA LEU A 60 18.98 -2.98 -2.86
C LEU A 60 18.65 -1.68 -2.11
N ALA A 61 18.70 -0.54 -2.79
CA ALA A 61 18.35 0.75 -2.19
C ALA A 61 16.93 0.80 -1.61
N LYS A 62 15.98 0.04 -2.18
CA LYS A 62 14.60 -0.06 -1.65
C LYS A 62 14.52 -1.05 -0.50
N VAL A 63 15.19 -2.19 -0.62
CA VAL A 63 15.33 -3.17 0.47
C VAL A 63 15.87 -2.49 1.73
N ASP A 64 16.98 -1.76 1.60
CA ASP A 64 17.65 -1.09 2.71
C ASP A 64 16.77 0.01 3.33
N LYS A 65 16.05 0.77 2.50
CA LYS A 65 15.11 1.78 3.00
C LYS A 65 13.95 1.17 3.79
N CYS A 66 13.35 0.09 3.29
CA CYS A 66 12.29 -0.59 4.05
C CYS A 66 12.82 -1.17 5.38
N LYS A 67 14.02 -1.77 5.37
CA LYS A 67 14.69 -2.23 6.60
C LYS A 67 14.96 -1.10 7.59
N LYS A 68 15.37 0.08 7.12
CA LYS A 68 15.54 1.29 7.97
C LYS A 68 14.23 1.77 8.61
N PHE A 69 13.09 1.48 7.98
CA PHE A 69 11.78 1.70 8.58
C PHE A 69 11.33 0.55 9.49
N GLY A 70 12.13 -0.50 9.67
CA GLY A 70 11.80 -1.62 10.57
C GLY A 70 10.89 -2.68 9.94
N ALA A 71 10.69 -2.65 8.61
CA ALA A 71 9.96 -3.71 7.93
C ALA A 71 10.80 -5.00 7.88
N ASN A 72 10.13 -6.13 8.11
CA ASN A 72 10.66 -7.45 7.89
C ASN A 72 10.70 -7.74 6.38
N ILE A 73 11.88 -7.95 5.80
CA ILE A 73 12.04 -8.19 4.36
C ILE A 73 12.33 -9.65 4.11
N ILE A 74 11.46 -10.29 3.33
CA ILE A 74 11.62 -11.66 2.85
C ILE A 74 11.98 -11.59 1.37
N ILE A 75 13.15 -12.12 1.03
CA ILE A 75 13.57 -12.22 -0.38
C ILE A 75 13.16 -13.59 -0.90
N HIS A 76 12.18 -13.62 -1.81
CA HIS A 76 11.67 -14.86 -2.40
C HIS A 76 11.17 -14.65 -3.83
N GLY A 77 11.49 -15.60 -4.70
CA GLY A 77 11.04 -15.64 -6.09
C GLY A 77 11.90 -14.84 -7.07
N ALA A 78 11.87 -15.23 -8.34
CA ALA A 78 12.55 -14.60 -9.46
C ALA A 78 11.87 -13.28 -9.86
N HIS A 79 10.55 -13.19 -9.71
CA HIS A 79 9.75 -12.03 -10.07
C HIS A 79 8.60 -11.79 -9.09
N ILE A 80 7.86 -10.69 -9.28
CA ILE A 80 6.83 -10.25 -8.34
C ILE A 80 5.67 -11.25 -8.18
N GLY A 81 5.37 -12.06 -9.20
CA GLY A 81 4.37 -13.14 -9.14
C GLY A 81 4.71 -14.19 -8.06
N GLU A 82 5.86 -14.85 -8.18
CA GLU A 82 6.37 -15.79 -7.16
C GLU A 82 6.53 -15.17 -5.76
N ALA A 83 6.93 -13.89 -5.67
CA ALA A 83 6.96 -13.18 -4.39
C ALA A 83 5.56 -13.01 -3.78
N LYS A 84 4.54 -12.82 -4.63
CA LYS A 84 3.13 -12.74 -4.20
C LYS A 84 2.59 -14.09 -3.76
N GLU A 85 2.84 -15.15 -4.53
CA GLU A 85 2.45 -16.52 -4.15
C GLU A 85 3.03 -16.89 -2.78
N HIS A 86 4.30 -16.58 -2.55
CA HIS A 86 4.92 -16.82 -1.24
C HIS A 86 4.34 -15.95 -0.12
N ALA A 87 3.97 -14.69 -0.41
CA ALA A 87 3.25 -13.87 0.56
C ALA A 87 1.90 -14.49 0.93
N GLU A 88 1.19 -15.07 -0.04
CA GLU A 88 -0.09 -15.76 0.18
C GLU A 88 0.07 -17.01 1.05
N GLU A 89 1.11 -17.81 0.84
CA GLU A 89 1.47 -18.94 1.71
C GLU A 89 1.72 -18.52 3.16
N LEU A 90 2.42 -17.40 3.36
CA LEU A 90 2.72 -16.88 4.69
C LEU A 90 1.46 -16.46 5.42
N ILE A 91 0.49 -15.83 4.74
CA ILE A 91 -0.79 -15.43 5.36
C ILE A 91 -1.48 -16.64 6.01
N LEU A 92 -1.54 -17.77 5.30
CA LEU A 92 -2.20 -19.00 5.77
C LEU A 92 -1.62 -19.53 7.09
N SER A 93 -0.37 -19.22 7.39
CA SER A 93 0.34 -19.72 8.57
C SER A 93 0.55 -18.68 9.68
N SER A 94 0.32 -17.40 9.43
CA SER A 94 0.76 -16.31 10.34
C SER A 94 -0.32 -15.28 10.71
N GLY A 95 -1.50 -15.32 10.09
CA GLY A 95 -2.60 -14.37 10.40
C GLY A 95 -2.31 -12.92 10.01
N LEU A 96 -1.32 -12.70 9.13
CA LEU A 96 -0.98 -11.38 8.58
C LEU A 96 -2.10 -10.87 7.66
N GLU A 97 -2.39 -9.57 7.75
CA GLU A 97 -3.34 -8.92 6.83
C GLU A 97 -2.64 -8.50 5.53
N TYR A 98 -3.14 -8.97 4.38
CA TYR A 98 -2.54 -8.62 3.09
C TYR A 98 -3.01 -7.27 2.59
N VAL A 99 -2.07 -6.36 2.35
CA VAL A 99 -2.39 -5.04 1.79
C VAL A 99 -1.99 -4.97 0.32
N ASN A 100 -2.98 -5.15 -0.57
CA ASN A 100 -2.78 -5.03 -2.00
C ASN A 100 -2.44 -3.59 -2.39
N GLY A 101 -1.42 -3.39 -3.22
CA GLY A 101 -0.94 -2.05 -3.56
C GLY A 101 -1.86 -1.23 -4.46
N TYR A 102 -2.93 -1.79 -5.02
CA TYR A 102 -3.82 -1.06 -5.94
C TYR A 102 -5.25 -1.59 -6.01
N ASP A 103 -5.45 -2.89 -5.82
CA ASP A 103 -6.75 -3.57 -5.90
C ASP A 103 -7.28 -3.85 -4.48
N ASP A 104 -7.55 -2.76 -3.76
CA ASP A 104 -8.03 -2.76 -2.37
C ASP A 104 -8.78 -1.45 -2.07
N PRO A 105 -10.05 -1.48 -1.60
CA PRO A 105 -10.86 -0.28 -1.44
C PRO A 105 -10.22 0.84 -0.59
N PRO A 106 -9.59 0.59 0.58
CA PRO A 106 -8.89 1.63 1.34
C PRO A 106 -7.70 2.23 0.60
N ILE A 107 -6.98 1.44 -0.20
CA ILE A 107 -5.86 1.93 -1.01
C ILE A 107 -6.36 2.87 -2.11
N ILE A 108 -7.45 2.50 -2.79
CA ILE A 108 -8.13 3.30 -3.81
C ILE A 108 -8.66 4.60 -3.19
N ALA A 109 -9.37 4.51 -2.06
CA ALA A 109 -9.91 5.66 -1.34
C ALA A 109 -8.79 6.63 -0.90
N GLY A 110 -7.68 6.11 -0.36
CA GLY A 110 -6.54 6.93 0.00
C GLY A 110 -5.93 7.64 -1.22
N ALA A 111 -5.81 6.96 -2.36
CA ALA A 111 -5.37 7.60 -3.60
C ALA A 111 -6.35 8.70 -4.08
N GLY A 112 -7.65 8.52 -3.85
CA GLY A 112 -8.70 9.48 -4.21
C GLY A 112 -8.61 10.83 -3.48
N THR A 113 -7.89 10.91 -2.36
CA THR A 113 -7.61 12.20 -1.71
C THR A 113 -6.91 13.19 -2.64
N ILE A 114 -6.14 12.72 -3.62
CA ILE A 114 -5.55 13.57 -4.66
C ILE A 114 -6.64 14.22 -5.52
N GLY A 115 -7.71 13.49 -5.84
CA GLY A 115 -8.83 14.04 -6.62
C GLY A 115 -9.57 15.14 -5.86
N ILE A 116 -9.70 15.01 -4.54
CA ILE A 116 -10.27 16.06 -3.68
C ILE A 116 -9.39 17.32 -3.75
N GLU A 117 -8.08 17.17 -3.51
CA GLU A 117 -7.11 18.27 -3.58
C GLU A 117 -7.14 18.97 -4.96
N ILE A 118 -7.22 18.21 -6.06
CA ILE A 118 -7.29 18.78 -7.42
C ILE A 118 -8.53 19.67 -7.60
N ILE A 119 -9.70 19.24 -7.11
CA ILE A 119 -10.94 20.02 -7.25
C ILE A 119 -10.91 21.27 -6.36
N GLU A 120 -10.33 21.18 -5.17
CA GLU A 120 -10.17 22.32 -4.27
C GLU A 120 -9.20 23.36 -4.85
N ASP A 121 -8.05 22.93 -5.36
CA ASP A 121 -7.01 23.82 -5.90
C ASP A 121 -7.37 24.38 -7.28
N VAL A 122 -8.07 23.61 -8.11
CA VAL A 122 -8.48 23.99 -9.48
C VAL A 122 -9.97 23.66 -9.72
N PRO A 123 -10.92 24.45 -9.18
CA PRO A 123 -12.35 24.16 -9.30
C PRO A 123 -12.87 24.06 -10.74
N CYS A 124 -12.22 24.76 -11.67
CA CYS A 124 -12.58 24.79 -13.09
C CYS A 124 -11.84 23.73 -13.94
N VAL A 125 -11.18 22.73 -13.35
CA VAL A 125 -10.39 21.74 -14.11
C VAL A 125 -11.21 21.01 -15.19
N ASP A 126 -10.76 21.06 -16.45
CA ASP A 126 -11.44 20.38 -17.57
C ASP A 126 -10.99 18.93 -17.73
N VAL A 127 -9.69 18.66 -17.58
CA VAL A 127 -9.07 17.35 -17.83
C VAL A 127 -8.06 17.03 -16.73
N VAL A 128 -8.16 15.81 -16.18
CA VAL A 128 -7.17 15.25 -15.24
C VAL A 128 -6.50 14.04 -15.90
N VAL A 129 -5.20 14.14 -16.16
CA VAL A 129 -4.40 13.05 -16.74
C VAL A 129 -3.76 12.23 -15.61
N VAL A 130 -4.01 10.92 -15.57
CA VAL A 130 -3.56 10.05 -14.48
C VAL A 130 -2.74 8.86 -15.03
N PRO A 131 -1.54 8.58 -14.52
CA PRO A 131 -0.77 7.41 -14.93
C PRO A 131 -1.42 6.11 -14.44
N VAL A 132 -1.46 5.09 -15.31
CA VAL A 132 -2.14 3.82 -15.05
C VAL A 132 -1.13 2.68 -15.00
N GLY A 133 -0.96 2.10 -13.80
CA GLY A 133 -0.38 0.77 -13.59
C GLY A 133 -1.50 -0.22 -13.28
N GLY A 134 -1.60 -0.68 -12.02
CA GLY A 134 -2.73 -1.48 -11.54
C GLY A 134 -4.04 -0.71 -11.31
N ALA A 135 -4.25 0.42 -12.00
CA ALA A 135 -5.46 1.25 -11.98
C ALA A 135 -5.96 1.86 -10.65
N GLY A 136 -5.43 1.50 -9.47
CA GLY A 136 -5.93 2.04 -8.20
C GLY A 136 -5.86 3.57 -8.04
N LEU A 137 -4.85 4.22 -8.66
CA LEU A 137 -4.72 5.68 -8.64
C LEU A 137 -5.82 6.39 -9.44
N ILE A 138 -6.05 5.94 -10.69
CA ILE A 138 -7.10 6.51 -11.55
C ILE A 138 -8.49 6.18 -11.03
N ALA A 139 -8.68 4.99 -10.44
CA ALA A 139 -9.94 4.63 -9.79
C ALA A 139 -10.26 5.59 -8.63
N GLY A 140 -9.28 5.85 -7.76
CA GLY A 140 -9.45 6.76 -6.62
C GLY A 140 -9.71 8.20 -7.05
N ILE A 141 -8.85 8.75 -7.90
CA ILE A 141 -8.97 10.13 -8.39
C ILE A 141 -10.27 10.30 -9.18
N GLY A 142 -10.58 9.35 -10.06
CA GLY A 142 -11.78 9.37 -10.88
C GLY A 142 -13.05 9.35 -10.04
N CYS A 143 -13.10 8.52 -8.99
CA CYS A 143 -14.20 8.49 -8.03
C CYS A 143 -14.40 9.86 -7.38
N ALA A 144 -13.35 10.42 -6.76
CA ALA A 144 -13.43 11.73 -6.10
C ALA A 144 -13.87 12.85 -7.05
N VAL A 145 -13.21 12.98 -8.21
CA VAL A 145 -13.48 14.03 -9.20
C VAL A 145 -14.91 13.93 -9.73
N LYS A 146 -15.39 12.72 -10.09
CA LYS A 146 -16.73 12.52 -10.66
C LYS A 146 -17.87 12.58 -9.65
N THR A 147 -17.56 12.49 -8.35
CA THR A 147 -18.56 12.70 -7.30
C THR A 147 -18.67 14.18 -6.92
N LEU A 148 -17.55 14.93 -6.94
CA LEU A 148 -17.51 16.33 -6.53
C LEU A 148 -17.84 17.31 -7.67
N LYS A 149 -17.76 16.87 -8.93
CA LYS A 149 -18.03 17.65 -10.14
C LYS A 149 -18.82 16.83 -11.16
#